data_AF-A0A356M7I4-F1
#
_entry.id   AF-A0A356M7I4-F1
#
_cell.length_a   1.000
_cell.length_b   1.000
_cell.length_c   1.000
_cell.angle_alpha   90.00
_cell.angle_beta   90.00
_cell.angle_gamma   90.00
#
_symmetry.space_group_name_H-M   'P 1'
#
loop_
_entity.id
_entity.type
_entity.pdbx_description
1 polymer ?
#
loop_
_entity_poly.entity_id
_entity_poly.type
_entity_poly.pdbx_seq_one_letter_code
_entity_poly.pdbx_strand_id
1 'polypeptide(L)'
;MIVKADLDTCRKGMLAFVGKKVKLRSSGGRKRTIIQEGILDSCYPNVFTVRCSKRNAYQEMVSFSYIDILTRVVEIAIEPEPDRCEMAN
;
A
#
# COMPACT_ATOMS: atom_id res chain seq x y z
N MET A 1 21.93 -2.51 -8.13
CA MET A 1 21.09 -2.54 -9.34
C MET A 1 19.80 -3.24 -8.96
N ILE A 2 18.64 -2.66 -9.25
CA ILE A 2 17.34 -3.35 -9.10
C ILE A 2 17.15 -4.17 -10.37
N VAL A 3 16.92 -5.48 -10.25
CA VAL A 3 16.69 -6.37 -11.38
C VAL A 3 15.21 -6.75 -11.48
N LYS A 4 14.80 -7.28 -12.63
CA LYS A 4 13.39 -7.64 -12.90
C LYS A 4 12.82 -8.63 -11.86
N ALA A 5 13.66 -9.53 -11.33
CA ALA A 5 13.25 -10.49 -10.31
C ALA A 5 12.82 -9.83 -8.98
N ASP A 6 13.44 -8.70 -8.61
CA ASP A 6 13.06 -7.95 -7.40
C ASP A 6 11.65 -7.37 -7.54
N LEU A 7 11.34 -6.80 -8.71
CA LEU A 7 10.01 -6.25 -9.01
C LEU A 7 8.94 -7.34 -9.01
N ASP A 8 9.24 -8.50 -9.61
CA ASP A 8 8.31 -9.63 -9.66
C ASP A 8 8.02 -10.20 -8.25
N THR A 9 9.05 -10.32 -7.41
CA THR A 9 8.92 -10.78 -6.03
C THR A 9 8.10 -9.79 -5.20
N CYS A 10 8.40 -8.50 -5.31
CA CYS A 10 7.64 -7.44 -4.63
C CYS A 10 6.16 -7.45 -5.06
N ARG A 11 5.90 -7.52 -6.37
CA ARG A 11 4.55 -7.60 -6.92
C ARG A 11 3.79 -8.83 -6.43
N LYS A 12 4.41 -10.01 -6.46
CA LYS A 12 3.80 -11.26 -5.96
C LYS A 12 3.45 -11.16 -4.47
N GLY A 13 4.32 -10.55 -3.67
CA GLY A 13 4.03 -10.27 -2.27
C GLY A 13 2.80 -9.38 -2.11
N MET A 14 2.71 -8.28 -2.87
CA MET A 14 1.58 -7.36 -2.80
C MET A 14 0.25 -7.98 -3.28
N LEU A 15 0.28 -8.84 -4.29
CA LEU A 15 -0.93 -9.51 -4.81
C LEU A 15 -1.67 -10.30 -3.72
N ALA A 16 -0.95 -10.89 -2.76
CA ALA A 16 -1.55 -11.62 -1.64
C ALA A 16 -2.30 -10.72 -0.63
N PHE A 17 -2.14 -9.41 -0.72
CA PHE A 17 -2.76 -8.43 0.19
C PHE A 17 -3.77 -7.52 -0.51
N VAL A 18 -4.10 -7.79 -1.79
CA VAL A 18 -5.15 -7.05 -2.50
C VAL A 18 -6.48 -7.20 -1.75
N GLY A 19 -7.19 -6.08 -1.56
CA GLY A 19 -8.41 -5.99 -0.77
C GLY A 19 -8.17 -5.72 0.73
N LYS A 20 -6.94 -5.78 1.23
CA LYS A 20 -6.64 -5.50 2.63
C LYS A 20 -6.41 -4.03 2.90
N LYS A 21 -6.64 -3.61 4.14
CA LYS A 21 -6.28 -2.29 4.64
C LYS A 21 -4.77 -2.14 4.72
N VAL A 22 -4.28 -1.02 4.23
CA VAL A 22 -2.86 -0.69 4.21
C VAL A 22 -2.64 0.76 4.65
N LYS A 23 -1.51 0.97 5.30
CA LYS A 23 -0.96 2.28 5.65
C LYS A 23 0.24 2.57 4.78
N LEU A 24 0.19 3.68 4.06
CA LEU A 24 1.26 4.18 3.23
C LEU A 24 1.96 5.33 3.93
N ARG A 25 3.28 5.29 3.96
CA ARG A 25 4.12 6.38 4.44
C ARG A 25 5.07 6.80 3.33
N SER A 26 4.93 8.02 2.83
CA SER A 26 5.80 8.56 1.78
C SER A 26 6.42 9.90 2.16
N SER A 27 7.55 10.20 1.55
CA SER A 27 8.24 11.49 1.75
C SER A 27 7.65 12.55 0.81
N GLY A 28 6.92 13.51 1.36
CA GLY A 28 6.20 14.55 0.64
C GLY A 28 6.95 15.87 0.48
N GLY A 29 8.27 15.83 0.25
CA GLY A 29 9.13 17.01 0.05
C GLY A 29 9.94 17.44 1.29
N ARG A 30 10.19 18.75 1.47
CA ARG A 30 11.04 19.31 2.54
C ARG A 30 10.51 18.94 3.94
N LYS A 31 11.09 17.88 4.53
CA LYS A 31 10.79 17.36 5.88
C LYS A 31 9.32 16.96 6.16
N ARG A 32 8.50 16.76 5.12
CA ARG A 32 7.09 16.36 5.31
C ARG A 32 6.93 14.87 5.07
N THR A 33 6.48 14.15 6.10
CA THR A 33 6.01 12.76 5.95
C THR A 33 4.52 12.80 5.66
N ILE A 34 4.09 12.12 4.60
CA ILE A 34 2.68 11.93 4.26
C ILE A 34 2.30 10.52 4.70
N ILE A 35 1.27 10.42 5.54
CA ILE A 35 0.69 9.14 5.95
C ILE A 35 -0.71 9.07 5.34
N GLN A 36 -1.00 7.99 4.63
CA GLN A 36 -2.31 7.72 4.05
C GLN A 36 -2.76 6.32 4.43
N GLU A 37 -4.05 6.16 4.65
CA GLU A 37 -4.68 4.88 4.96
C GLU A 37 -5.73 4.59 3.89
N GLY A 38 -5.76 3.34 3.43
CA GLY A 38 -6.65 2.94 2.36
C GLY A 38 -6.70 1.44 2.17
N ILE A 39 -7.39 1.00 1.13
CA ILE A 39 -7.49 -0.39 0.72
C ILE A 39 -6.56 -0.62 -0.46
N LEU A 40 -5.70 -1.63 -0.41
CA LEU A 40 -4.92 -2.04 -1.59
C LEU A 40 -5.90 -2.52 -2.66
N ASP A 41 -6.01 -1.76 -3.74
CA ASP A 41 -7.07 -1.90 -4.73
C ASP A 41 -6.69 -2.88 -5.84
N SER A 42 -5.57 -2.60 -6.52
CA SER A 42 -5.09 -3.39 -7.65
C SER A 42 -3.57 -3.39 -7.75
N CYS A 43 -2.98 -4.47 -8.24
CA CYS A 43 -1.54 -4.60 -8.50
C CYS A 43 -1.26 -4.88 -9.98
N TYR A 44 -0.94 -3.82 -10.72
CA TYR A 44 -0.58 -3.86 -12.15
C TYR A 44 0.89 -4.26 -12.34
N PRO A 45 1.38 -4.51 -13.57
CA PRO A 45 2.75 -4.94 -13.79
C PRO A 45 3.84 -4.02 -13.23
N ASN A 46 3.62 -2.70 -13.25
CA ASN A 46 4.65 -1.71 -12.86
C ASN A 46 4.27 -0.89 -11.61
N VAL A 47 2.99 -0.85 -11.27
CA VAL A 47 2.43 -0.01 -10.21
C VAL A 47 1.35 -0.75 -9.43
N PHE A 48 1.09 -0.31 -8.22
CA PHE A 48 -0.07 -0.69 -7.43
C PHE A 48 -0.91 0.53 -7.10
N THR A 49 -2.19 0.31 -6.86
CA THR A 49 -3.16 1.36 -6.54
C THR A 49 -3.75 1.13 -5.16
N VAL A 50 -3.89 2.22 -4.39
CA VAL A 50 -4.52 2.19 -3.07
C VAL A 50 -5.66 3.19 -3.07
N ARG A 51 -6.80 2.72 -2.59
CA ARG A 51 -8.03 3.50 -2.49
C ARG A 51 -8.12 4.11 -1.10
N CYS A 52 -7.76 5.38 -0.97
CA CYS A 52 -7.74 6.12 0.28
C CYS A 52 -9.07 6.88 0.47
N SER A 53 -9.66 6.79 1.66
CA SER A 53 -10.88 7.55 1.99
C SER A 53 -10.49 8.83 2.73
N LYS A 54 -10.62 10.00 2.09
CA LYS A 54 -10.46 11.30 2.76
C LYS A 54 -11.76 11.68 3.48
N ARG A 55 -11.65 12.47 4.55
CA ARG A 55 -12.80 12.97 5.34
C ARG A 55 -13.82 13.77 4.51
N ASN A 56 -13.42 14.35 3.38
CA ASN A 56 -14.28 15.17 2.53
C ASN A 56 -14.77 14.37 1.32
N ALA A 57 -15.72 13.44 1.51
CA ALA A 57 -16.59 12.76 0.52
C ALA A 57 -16.00 12.18 -0.80
N TYR A 58 -14.73 12.45 -1.12
CA TYR A 58 -14.04 12.07 -2.34
C TYR A 58 -13.03 11.00 -1.98
N GLN A 59 -13.13 9.89 -2.69
CA GLN A 59 -12.20 8.79 -2.59
C GLN A 59 -10.96 9.15 -3.42
N GLU A 60 -9.80 9.23 -2.77
CA GLU A 60 -8.54 9.52 -3.44
C GLU A 60 -7.87 8.20 -3.78
N MET A 61 -7.65 7.95 -5.07
CA MET A 61 -6.89 6.80 -5.53
C MET A 61 -5.45 7.23 -5.74
N VAL A 62 -4.53 6.64 -5.01
CA VAL A 62 -3.09 6.88 -5.17
C VAL A 62 -2.44 5.68 -5.84
N SER A 63 -1.40 5.95 -6.62
CA SER A 63 -0.62 4.90 -7.27
C SER A 63 0.87 5.11 -6.99
N PHE A 64 1.57 4.01 -6.76
CA PHE A 64 3.01 3.98 -6.55
C PHE A 64 3.61 2.82 -7.34
N SER A 65 4.87 2.95 -7.71
CA SER A 65 5.61 1.89 -8.38
C SER A 65 6.22 0.91 -7.36
N TYR A 66 6.52 -0.32 -7.81
CA TYR A 66 7.29 -1.25 -6.97
C TYR A 66 8.71 -0.75 -6.70
N ILE A 67 9.25 0.09 -7.60
CA ILE A 67 10.54 0.76 -7.40
C ILE A 67 10.45 1.68 -6.19
N ASP A 68 9.34 2.38 -5.97
CA ASP A 68 9.17 3.27 -4.82
C ASP A 68 9.24 2.52 -3.49
N ILE A 69 8.75 1.28 -3.44
CA ILE A 69 8.89 0.40 -2.27
C ILE A 69 10.35 -0.03 -2.11
N LEU A 70 10.97 -0.54 -3.17
CA LEU A 70 12.34 -1.03 -3.14
C LEU A 70 13.37 0.06 -2.80
N THR A 71 13.06 1.31 -3.15
CA THR A 71 13.89 2.50 -2.87
C THR A 71 13.47 3.27 -1.62
N ARG A 72 12.47 2.79 -0.87
CA ARG A 72 11.92 3.42 0.35
C ARG A 72 11.37 4.83 0.15
N VAL A 73 10.99 5.19 -1.08
CA VAL A 73 10.23 6.41 -1.37
C VAL A 73 8.84 6.31 -0.73
N VAL A 74 8.28 5.10 -0.72
CA VAL A 74 7.06 4.74 0.00
C VAL A 74 7.29 3.49 0.84
N GLU A 75 6.81 3.50 2.08
CA GLU A 75 6.71 2.34 2.93
C GLU A 75 5.23 1.92 3.02
N ILE A 76 4.98 0.61 2.94
CA ILE A 76 3.64 0.03 3.05
C ILE A 76 3.58 -0.89 4.26
N ALA A 77 2.54 -0.74 5.08
CA ALA A 77 2.24 -1.63 6.19
C ALA A 77 0.83 -2.19 6.02
N ILE A 78 0.69 -3.51 6.16
CA ILE A 78 -0.61 -4.19 6.14
C ILE A 78 -1.23 -4.04 7.53
N GLU A 79 -2.47 -3.56 7.60
CA GLU A 79 -3.22 -3.54 8.85
C GLU A 79 -3.74 -4.97 9.10
N PRO A 80 -3.40 -5.61 10.24
CA PRO A 80 -3.98 -6.90 10.57
C PRO A 80 -5.49 -6.71 10.70
N GLU A 81 -6.26 -7.54 9.99
CA GLU A 81 -7.68 -7.64 10.31
C GLU A 81 -7.79 -8.10 11.76
N PRO A 82 -8.61 -7.47 12.61
CA PRO A 82 -8.84 -7.99 13.94
C PRO A 82 -9.44 -9.38 13.77
N ASP A 83 -8.71 -10.42 14.19
CA ASP A 83 -9.19 -11.79 14.25
C ASP A 83 -10.60 -11.76 14.85
N ARG A 84 -11.62 -11.93 14.00
CA ARG A 84 -12.99 -12.18 14.44
C ARG A 84 -13.04 -13.62 14.90
N CYS A 85 -12.36 -13.90 16.00
CA CYS A 85 -12.36 -15.18 16.68
C CYS A 85 -12.34 -14.92 18.20
N GLU A 86 -13.34 -14.22 18.72
CA GLU A 86 -13.77 -14.29 20.13
C GLU A 86 -14.94 -13.32 20.33
N MET A 87 -16.18 -13.76 20.04
CA MET A 87 -17.41 -13.34 20.73
C MET A 87 -18.54 -14.30 20.32
N ALA A 88 -18.38 -15.57 20.73
CA ALA A 88 -19.48 -16.52 20.84
C ALA A 88 -19.22 -17.34 22.12
N ASN A 89 -19.54 -16.75 23.27
CA ASN A 89 -19.79 -17.45 24.53
C ASN A 89 -20.98 -16.76 25.20
#